data_AF-A0A4V1BJ37-F1
#
_entry.id   AF-A0A4V1BJ37-F1
#
_cell.length_a   1.000
_cell.length_b   1.000
_cell.length_c   1.000
_cell.angle_alpha   90.00
_cell.angle_beta   90.00
_cell.angle_gamma   90.00
#
_symmetry.space_group_name_H-M   'P 1'
#
loop_
_entity.id
_entity.type
_entity.pdbx_description
1 polymer ?
#
loop_
_entity_poly.entity_id
_entity_poly.type
_entity_poly.pdbx_seq_one_letter_code
_entity_poly.pdbx_strand_id
1 'polypeptide(L)'
;MIPFLRDNLRWLGAGLLLTFASAFGQTWFISLFAEFIKDRHGLTDGSWGSLYTVATLAAAALMFWKGSLADSVPLSRLAPLAALIFGAAAIGMA
;
A
#
# COMPACT_ATOMS: atom_id res chain seq x y z
N MET A 1 23.98 -15.46 14.58
CA MET A 1 23.21 -14.26 14.14
C MET A 1 24.07 -13.26 13.36
N ILE A 2 25.19 -12.78 13.90
CA ILE A 2 26.07 -11.82 13.19
C ILE A 2 26.65 -12.35 11.86
N PRO A 3 27.10 -13.62 11.76
CA PRO A 3 27.56 -14.17 10.47
C PRO A 3 26.44 -14.20 9.43
N PHE A 4 25.26 -14.71 9.82
CA PHE A 4 24.06 -14.73 8.97
C PHE A 4 23.68 -13.35 8.43
N LEU A 5 23.72 -12.31 9.26
CA LEU A 5 23.44 -10.93 8.84
C LEU A 5 24.47 -10.41 7.83
N ARG A 6 25.76 -10.73 8.02
CA ARG A 6 26.82 -10.35 7.08
C ARG A 6 26.70 -11.09 5.75
N ASP A 7 26.47 -12.40 5.80
CA ASP A 7 26.39 -13.25 4.62
C ASP A 7 25.16 -12.93 3.75
N ASN A 8 24.07 -12.43 4.36
CA ASN A 8 22.82 -12.09 3.68
C ASN A 8 22.57 -10.57 3.56
N LEU A 9 23.55 -9.74 3.89
CA LEU A 9 23.38 -8.29 3.98
C LEU A 9 22.84 -7.65 2.69
N ARG A 10 23.25 -8.18 1.53
CA ARG A 10 22.78 -7.71 0.22
C ARG A 10 21.28 -7.95 0.02
N TRP A 11 20.78 -9.11 0.43
CA TRP A 11 19.36 -9.47 0.30
C TRP A 11 18.50 -8.78 1.36
N LEU A 12 18.97 -8.74 2.60
CA LEU A 12 18.32 -8.00 3.68
C LEU A 12 18.25 -6.50 3.37
N GLY A 13 19.34 -5.91 2.88
CA GLY A 13 19.39 -4.51 2.48
C GLY A 13 18.42 -4.20 1.34
N ALA A 14 18.34 -5.06 0.32
CA ALA A 14 17.36 -4.91 -0.75
C ALA A 14 15.92 -4.99 -0.23
N GLY A 15 15.60 -5.97 0.61
CA GLY A 15 14.27 -6.11 1.23
C GLY A 15 13.90 -4.92 2.13
N LEU A 16 14.87 -4.42 2.91
CA LEU A 16 14.73 -3.23 3.74
C LEU A 16 14.42 -2.01 2.88
N LEU A 17 15.21 -1.76 1.83
CA LEU A 17 15.03 -0.62 0.94
C LEU A 17 13.70 -0.68 0.21
N LEU A 18 13.27 -1.86 -0.27
CA LEU A 18 11.97 -2.05 -0.91
C LEU A 18 10.81 -1.77 0.07
N THR A 19 10.90 -2.29 1.29
CA THR A 19 9.87 -2.07 2.33
C THR A 19 9.82 -0.60 2.76
N PHE A 20 10.99 0.04 2.92
CA PHE A 20 11.10 1.45 3.25
C PHE A 20 10.57 2.34 2.13
N ALA A 21 10.94 2.08 0.87
CA ALA A 21 10.46 2.81 -0.28
C ALA A 21 8.94 2.69 -0.46
N SER A 22 8.35 1.54 -0.09
CA SER A 22 6.89 1.34 -0.11
C SER A 22 6.14 2.32 0.81
N ALA A 23 6.75 2.73 1.93
CA ALA A 23 6.12 3.63 2.90
C ALA A 23 5.82 5.03 2.34
N PHE A 24 6.62 5.50 1.37
CA PHE A 24 6.42 6.78 0.69
C PHE A 24 5.09 6.85 -0.09
N GLY A 25 4.54 5.70 -0.50
CA GLY A 25 3.31 5.63 -1.27
C GLY A 25 2.08 5.89 -0.41
N GLN A 26 1.38 4.80 -0.03
CA GLN A 26 0.07 4.91 0.61
C GLN A 26 0.13 5.46 2.04
N THR A 27 1.01 4.93 2.89
CA THR A 27 0.96 5.22 4.34
C THR A 27 1.29 6.66 4.65
N TRP A 28 2.36 7.21 4.07
CA TRP A 28 2.73 8.60 4.30
C TRP A 28 1.78 9.56 3.60
N PHE A 29 1.28 9.23 2.41
CA PHE A 29 0.29 10.06 1.72
C PHE A 29 -0.99 10.20 2.57
N ILE A 30 -1.55 9.10 3.07
CA ILE A 30 -2.76 9.14 3.91
C ILE A 30 -2.51 9.99 5.17
N SER A 31 -1.34 9.85 5.81
CA SER A 31 -1.01 10.60 7.03
C SER A 31 -0.85 12.10 6.76
N LEU A 32 -0.08 12.48 5.74
CA LEU A 32 0.25 13.88 5.44
C LEU A 32 -0.93 14.66 4.86
N PHE A 33 -1.79 14.00 4.06
CA PHE A 33 -2.93 14.65 3.41
C PHE A 33 -4.25 14.47 4.18
N ALA A 34 -4.28 13.70 5.28
CA ALA A 34 -5.50 13.47 6.06
C ALA A 34 -6.20 14.76 6.46
N GLU A 35 -5.46 15.72 7.01
CA GLU A 35 -6.04 16.98 7.49
C GLU A 35 -6.65 17.80 6.37
N PHE A 36 -5.95 17.91 5.24
CA PHE A 36 -6.44 18.59 4.05
C PHE A 36 -7.72 17.94 3.49
N ILE A 37 -7.75 16.61 3.37
CA ILE A 37 -8.90 15.88 2.86
C ILE A 37 -10.09 16.02 3.83
N LYS A 38 -9.85 15.93 5.15
CA LYS A 38 -10.88 16.13 6.15
C LYS A 38 -11.51 17.52 6.04
N ASP A 39 -10.70 18.57 5.95
CA ASP A 39 -11.20 19.95 5.84
C ASP A 39 -11.99 20.15 4.53
N ARG A 40 -11.45 19.67 3.40
CA ARG A 40 -12.08 19.77 2.08
C ARG A 40 -13.47 19.12 2.03
N HIS A 41 -13.65 18.01 2.73
CA HIS A 41 -14.88 17.22 2.73
C HIS A 41 -15.72 17.38 4.01
N GLY A 42 -15.33 18.25 4.95
CA GLY A 42 -16.02 18.45 6.23
C GLY A 42 -16.05 17.20 7.12
N LEU A 43 -15.05 16.33 7.01
CA LEU A 43 -14.98 15.08 7.78
C LEU A 43 -14.47 15.34 9.20
N THR A 44 -15.12 14.70 10.17
CA THR A 44 -14.63 14.63 11.56
C THR A 44 -13.52 13.59 11.68
N ASP A 45 -12.71 13.64 12.75
CA ASP A 45 -11.69 12.63 13.00
C ASP A 45 -12.27 11.21 13.09
N GLY A 46 -13.47 11.07 13.66
CA GLY A 46 -14.18 9.79 13.77
C GLY A 46 -14.64 9.22 12.42
N SER A 47 -15.12 10.09 11.51
CA SER A 47 -15.57 9.67 10.18
C SER A 47 -14.39 9.38 9.23
N TRP A 48 -13.28 10.11 9.37
CA TRP A 48 -12.03 9.77 8.71
C TRP A 48 -11.47 8.42 9.19
N GLY A 49 -11.45 8.21 10.52
CA GLY A 49 -10.99 6.96 11.11
C GLY A 49 -11.84 5.75 10.71
N SER A 50 -13.16 5.90 10.63
CA SER A 50 -14.05 4.82 10.19
C SER A 50 -13.87 4.51 8.70
N LEU A 51 -13.73 5.53 7.85
CA LEU A 51 -13.45 5.36 6.42
C LEU A 51 -12.12 4.61 6.21
N TYR A 52 -11.08 5.04 6.91
CA TYR A 52 -9.77 4.37 6.86
C TYR A 52 -9.84 2.92 7.34
N THR A 53 -10.62 2.65 8.39
CA THR A 53 -10.82 1.28 8.90
C THR A 53 -11.52 0.39 7.89
N VAL A 54 -12.62 0.87 7.28
CA VAL A 54 -13.36 0.12 6.26
C VAL A 54 -12.47 -0.16 5.05
N ALA A 55 -11.71 0.84 4.58
CA ALA A 55 -10.76 0.66 3.48
C ALA A 55 -9.67 -0.37 3.80
N THR A 56 -9.12 -0.32 5.03
CA THR A 56 -8.10 -1.26 5.49
C THR A 56 -8.63 -2.69 5.60
N LEU A 57 -9.85 -2.88 6.13
CA LEU A 57 -10.49 -4.18 6.22
C LEU A 57 -10.83 -4.75 4.83
N ALA A 58 -11.29 -3.92 3.90
CA ALA A 58 -11.52 -4.32 2.52
C ALA A 58 -10.22 -4.79 1.84
N ALA A 59 -9.12 -4.07 2.06
CA ALA A 59 -7.79 -4.47 1.55
C ALA A 59 -7.34 -5.80 2.16
N ALA A 60 -7.53 -6.00 3.48
CA ALA A 60 -7.19 -7.25 4.15
C ALA A 60 -8.03 -8.43 3.61
N ALA A 61 -9.33 -8.24 3.40
CA ALA A 61 -10.21 -9.24 2.81
C ALA A 61 -9.79 -9.59 1.38
N LEU A 62 -9.44 -8.58 0.57
CA LEU A 62 -8.92 -8.79 -0.78
C LEU A 62 -7.60 -9.55 -0.77
N MET A 63 -6.69 -9.24 0.16
CA MET A 63 -5.43 -9.94 0.34
C MET A 63 -5.64 -11.40 0.74
N PHE A 64 -6.63 -11.71 1.59
CA PHE A 64 -6.97 -13.09 1.93
C PHE A 64 -7.46 -13.89 0.72
N TRP A 65 -8.25 -13.28 -0.16
CA TRP A 65 -8.82 -13.97 -1.32
C TRP A 65 -7.88 -14.06 -2.52
N LYS A 66 -7.20 -12.95 -2.83
CA LYS A 66 -6.44 -12.75 -4.07
C LYS A 66 -4.95 -12.53 -3.83
N GLY A 67 -4.47 -12.54 -2.58
CA GLY A 67 -3.06 -12.35 -2.24
C GLY A 67 -2.13 -13.39 -2.85
N SER A 68 -2.60 -14.63 -3.03
CA SER A 68 -1.82 -15.70 -3.69
C SER A 68 -1.48 -15.42 -5.16
N LEU A 69 -2.12 -14.43 -5.78
CA LEU A 69 -1.72 -13.96 -7.10
C LEU A 69 -0.29 -13.42 -7.09
N ALA A 70 0.15 -12.80 -5.99
CA ALA A 70 1.51 -12.28 -5.85
C ALA A 70 2.58 -13.38 -5.95
N ASP A 71 2.23 -14.60 -5.52
CA ASP A 71 3.14 -15.75 -5.53
C ASP A 71 3.10 -16.53 -6.86
N SER A 72 1.95 -16.53 -7.54
CA SER A 72 1.72 -17.35 -8.73
C SER A 72 1.91 -16.60 -10.06
N VAL A 73 1.76 -15.28 -10.07
CA VAL A 73 1.87 -14.46 -11.28
C VAL A 73 3.16 -13.65 -11.27
N PRO A 74 3.91 -13.58 -12.39
CA PRO A 74 5.12 -12.77 -12.46
C PRO A 74 4.85 -11.29 -12.17
N LEU A 75 5.74 -10.67 -11.39
CA LEU A 75 5.66 -9.25 -11.02
C LEU A 75 5.54 -8.32 -12.24
N SER A 76 6.19 -8.67 -13.35
CA SER A 76 6.14 -7.91 -14.61
C SER A 76 4.74 -7.81 -15.22
N ARG A 77 3.81 -8.70 -14.85
CA ARG A 77 2.39 -8.64 -15.26
C ARG A 77 1.51 -8.05 -14.18
N LEU A 78 1.77 -8.40 -12.91
CA LEU A 78 0.98 -7.90 -11.78
C LEU A 78 1.12 -6.39 -11.58
N ALA A 79 2.35 -5.86 -11.62
CA ALA A 79 2.61 -4.45 -11.39
C ALA A 79 1.88 -3.51 -12.38
N PRO A 80 1.97 -3.70 -13.71
CA PRO A 80 1.23 -2.86 -14.64
C PRO A 80 -0.29 -3.07 -14.54
N LEU A 81 -0.76 -4.30 -14.26
CA LEU A 81 -2.19 -4.54 -14.07
C LEU A 81 -2.73 -3.77 -12.85
N ALA A 82 -2.02 -3.80 -11.72
CA ALA A 82 -2.38 -3.03 -10.55
C ALA A 82 -2.38 -1.52 -10.84
N ALA A 83 -1.35 -1.03 -11.56
CA ALA A 83 -1.28 0.37 -11.97
C ALA A 83 -2.46 0.78 -12.88
N LEU A 84 -2.89 -0.09 -13.81
CA LEU A 84 -4.06 0.15 -14.66
C LEU A 84 -5.35 0.20 -13.85
N ILE A 85 -5.52 -0.70 -12.86
CA ILE A 85 -6.70 -0.69 -11.97
C ILE A 85 -6.75 0.61 -11.17
N PHE A 86 -5.64 1.03 -10.57
CA PHE A 86 -5.57 2.28 -9.83
C PHE A 86 -5.76 3.51 -10.74
N GLY A 87 -5.19 3.48 -11.95
CA GLY A 87 -5.38 4.54 -12.94
C GLY A 87 -6.83 4.67 -13.40
N ALA A 88 -7.52 3.55 -13.66
CA ALA A 88 -8.93 3.56 -13.99
C ALA A 88 -9.80 4.07 -12.83
N ALA A 89 -9.48 3.68 -11.58
CA ALA A 89 -10.16 4.21 -10.40
C ALA A 89 -9.95 5.73 -10.27
N ALA A 90 -8.75 6.24 -10.54
CA ALA A 90 -8.46 7.66 -10.54
C ALA A 90 -9.25 8.42 -11.61
N ILE A 91 -9.33 7.88 -12.84
CA ILE A 91 -10.13 8.46 -13.92
C ILE A 91 -11.62 8.48 -13.55
N GLY A 92 -12.13 7.43 -12.91
CA GLY A 92 -13.53 7.37 -12.49
C GLY A 92 -13.91 8.35 -11.37
N MET A 93 -12.93 8.93 -10.66
CA MET A 93 -13.14 9.97 -9.66
C MET A 93 -13.07 11.40 -10.22
N ALA A 94 -12.57 11.57 -11.45
CA ALA A 94 -12.43 12.86 -12.13
C ALA A 94 -13.74 13.28 -12.83
#